data_AF-A0A0Q0EGS2-F1
#
_entry.id   AF-A0A0Q0EGS2-F1
#
_cell.length_a   1.000
_cell.length_b   1.000
_cell.length_c   1.000
_cell.angle_alpha   90.00
_cell.angle_beta   90.00
_cell.angle_gamma   90.00
#
_symmetry.space_group_name_H-M   'P 1'
#
loop_
_entity.id
_entity.type
_entity.pdbx_description
1 polymer ?
#
loop_
_entity_poly.entity_id
_entity_poly.type
_entity_poly.pdbx_seq_one_letter_code
_entity_poly.pdbx_strand_id
1 'polypeptide(L)' 'MAKLKAWMDKTQPEVTAQSALGKAVNYLANNWTRLERYIEAGFYPSTITLPNEQSERLP' A
#
# COMPACT_ATOMS: atom_id res chain seq x y z
N MET A 1 5.19 7.41 -0.76
CA MET A 1 5.86 6.15 -1.18
C MET A 1 7.13 6.33 -2.02
N ALA A 2 7.40 7.50 -2.60
CA ALA A 2 8.55 7.72 -3.50
C ALA A 2 9.93 7.32 -2.91
N LYS A 3 10.20 7.58 -1.62
CA LYS A 3 11.48 7.22 -0.99
C LYS A 3 11.73 5.70 -0.95
N LEU A 4 10.70 4.91 -0.62
CA LEU A 4 10.79 3.46 -0.58
C LEU A 4 10.96 2.89 -2.00
N LYS A 5 10.25 3.45 -2.98
CA LYS A 5 10.38 3.08 -4.39
C LYS A 5 11.79 3.33 -4.91
N ALA A 6 12.33 4.52 -4.67
CA ALA A 6 13.69 4.87 -5.08
C ALA A 6 14.75 3.98 -4.42
N TRP A 7 14.58 3.64 -3.13
CA TRP A 7 15.46 2.70 -2.45
C TRP A 7 15.38 1.30 -3.07
N MET A 8 14.17 0.80 -3.34
CA MET A 8 13.97 -0.51 -3.97
C MET A 8 14.60 -0.58 -5.36
N ASP A 9 14.36 0.42 -6.21
CA ASP A 9 14.88 0.48 -7.57
C ASP A 9 16.41 0.52 -7.61
N LYS A 10 17.04 1.21 -6.65
CA LYS A 10 18.50 1.24 -6.49
C LYS A 10 19.04 -0.09 -5.94
N THR A 11 18.37 -0.67 -4.96
CA THR A 11 18.88 -1.82 -4.20
C THR A 11 18.72 -3.13 -4.97
N GLN A 12 17.67 -3.26 -5.79
CA GLN A 12 17.36 -4.49 -6.52
C GLN A 12 18.52 -5.03 -7.37
N PRO A 13 19.25 -4.23 -8.16
CA PRO A 13 20.42 -4.71 -8.90
C PRO A 13 21.66 -4.98 -8.03
N GLU A 14 21.73 -4.45 -6.81
CA GLU A 14 22.90 -4.57 -5.92
C GLU A 14 22.88 -5.85 -5.07
N VAL A 15 21.74 -6.55 -5.00
CA VAL A 15 21.55 -7.72 -4.14
C VAL A 15 21.40 -9.01 -4.94
N THR A 16 22.01 -10.10 -4.46
CA THR A 16 21.85 -11.41 -5.11
C THR A 16 20.45 -11.96 -4.84
N ALA A 17 19.78 -12.48 -5.87
CA ALA A 17 18.39 -12.95 -5.77
C ALA A 17 18.18 -14.09 -4.75
N GLN A 18 19.23 -14.87 -4.45
CA GLN A 18 19.18 -15.97 -3.50
C GLN A 18 19.36 -15.54 -2.04
N SER A 19 19.90 -14.34 -1.80
CA SER A 19 20.03 -13.80 -0.44
C SER A 19 18.65 -13.51 0.17
N ALA A 20 18.56 -13.53 1.50
CA ALA A 20 17.32 -13.18 2.19
C ALA A 20 16.83 -11.76 1.82
N LEU A 21 17.76 -10.81 1.74
CA LEU A 21 17.47 -9.44 1.31
C LEU A 21 17.00 -9.39 -0.15
N GLY A 22 17.67 -10.10 -1.06
CA GLY A 22 17.27 -10.16 -2.47
C GLY A 22 15.88 -10.75 -2.67
N LYS A 23 15.53 -11.79 -1.92
CA LYS A 23 14.15 -12.34 -1.93
C LYS A 23 13.13 -11.30 -1.47
N ALA A 24 13.43 -10.56 -0.40
CA ALA A 24 12.53 -9.53 0.11
C ALA A 24 12.36 -8.35 -0.87
N VAL A 25 13.45 -7.83 -1.44
CA VAL A 25 13.42 -6.73 -2.42
C VAL A 25 12.68 -7.14 -3.68
N ASN A 26 12.92 -8.36 -4.19
CA ASN A 26 12.20 -8.88 -5.35
C ASN A 26 10.70 -9.09 -5.07
N TYR A 27 10.34 -9.58 -3.88
CA TYR A 27 8.94 -9.69 -3.50
C TYR A 27 8.25 -8.33 -3.46
N LEU A 28 8.90 -7.32 -2.87
CA LEU A 28 8.38 -5.96 -2.84
C LEU A 28 8.20 -5.39 -4.26
N ALA A 29 9.19 -5.56 -5.14
CA ALA A 29 9.14 -5.09 -6.52
C ALA A 29 7.99 -5.74 -7.31
N ASN A 30 7.85 -7.07 -7.21
CA ASN A 30 6.80 -7.82 -7.89
C ASN A 30 5.39 -7.46 -7.42
N ASN A 31 5.25 -6.94 -6.20
CA ASN A 31 3.96 -6.57 -5.61
C ASN A 31 3.72 -5.06 -5.55
N TRP A 32 4.61 -4.23 -6.11
CA TRP A 32 4.58 -2.78 -5.95
C TRP A 32 3.25 -2.16 -6.40
N THR A 33 2.76 -2.50 -7.59
CA THR A 33 1.47 -1.99 -8.11
C THR A 33 0.28 -2.42 -7.24
N ARG A 34 0.34 -3.59 -6.60
CA ARG A 34 -0.69 -4.01 -5.64
C ARG A 34 -0.64 -3.15 -4.39
N LEU A 35 0.55 -2.87 -3.88
CA LEU A 35 0.74 -2.01 -2.72
C LEU A 35 0.25 -0.58 -2.99
N GLU A 36 0.53 -0.01 -4.16
CA GLU A 36 0.01 1.30 -4.58
C GLU A 36 -1.53 1.31 -4.54
N ARG A 37 -2.17 0.32 -5.17
CA ARG A 37 -3.64 0.20 -5.16
C ARG A 37 -4.22 0.01 -3.77
N TYR A 38 -3.57 -0.76 -2.90
CA TYR A 38 -4.02 -0.92 -1.52
C TYR A 38 -3.96 0.38 -0.75
N ILE A 39 -2.93 1.20 -0.97
CA ILE A 39 -2.82 2.51 -0.35
C ILE A 39 -3.86 3.44 -0.93
N GLU A 40 -4.01 3.53 -2.25
CA GLU A 40 -5.03 4.36 -2.90
C GLU A 40 -6.45 3.98 -2.46
N ALA A 41 -6.76 2.68 -2.40
CA ALA A 41 -8.05 2.18 -1.94
C ALA A 41 -8.27 2.35 -0.42
N GLY A 42 -7.20 2.24 0.39
CA GLY A 42 -7.23 2.54 1.82
C GLY A 42 -7.24 4.04 2.13
N PHE A 43 -6.83 4.88 1.18
CA PHE A 43 -6.91 6.34 1.19
C PHE A 43 -8.20 6.86 0.56
N TYR A 44 -9.23 6.03 0.37
CA TYR A 44 -10.55 6.52 0.01
C TYR A 44 -11.11 7.37 1.17
N PRO A 45 -11.22 8.70 1.03
CA PRO A 45 -11.73 9.53 2.11
C PRO A 45 -13.27 9.44 2.10
N SER A 46 -13.87 9.32 3.28
CA SER A 46 -15.19 9.89 3.63
C SER A 46 -16.52 9.12 3.41
N THR A 47 -16.58 7.79 3.31
CA THR A 47 -17.90 7.10 3.45
C THR A 47 -17.86 5.78 4.22
N ILE A 48 -17.19 5.74 5.37
CA ILE A 48 -17.84 5.11 6.54
C ILE A 48 -18.66 6.24 7.19
N THR A 49 -19.65 6.75 6.46
CA THR A 49 -20.80 7.32 7.14
C THR A 49 -21.47 6.11 7.76
N LEU A 50 -21.20 5.87 9.04
CA LEU A 50 -22.13 5.08 9.85
C LEU A 50 -23.50 5.69 9.56
N PRO A 51 -24.49 4.92 9.07
CA PRO A 51 -25.85 5.45 8.97
C PRO A 51 -26.20 5.93 10.38
N ASN A 52 -26.31 7.25 10.54
CA ASN A 52 -26.58 7.83 11.84
C ASN A 52 -28.01 7.40 12.20
N GLU A 53 -28.14 6.40 13.09
CA GLU A 53 -29.41 5.85 13.61
C GLU A 53 -30.23 6.88 14.42
N GLN A 54 -30.07 8.17 14.18
CA GLN A 54 -30.58 9.25 15.04
C GLN A 54 -31.20 10.44 14.28
N SER A 55 -31.35 10.42 12.94
CA SER A 55 -31.97 11.56 12.23
C SER A 55 -33.43 11.38 11.79
N GLU A 56 -34.08 10.25 12.07
CA GLU A 56 -35.51 10.07 11.73
C GLU A 56 -36.40 9.68 12.92
N ARG A 57 -35.94 9.94 14.17
CA ARG A 57 -36.90 10.15 15.26
C ARG A 57 -37.30 11.63 15.32
N LEU A 58 -38.49 11.87 14.75
CA LEU A 58 -39.49 12.88 15.11
C LEU A 58 -39.32 14.27 14.47
N PRO A 59 -40.43 14.98 14.16
CA PRO A 59 -41.66 15.13 14.97
C PRO A 59 -42.66 13.97 14.93
#